data_AF-A0A7D4PYI3-F1
#
_entry.id   AF-A0A7D4PYI3-F1
#
_cell.length_a   1.000
_cell.length_b   1.000
_cell.length_c   1.000
_cell.angle_alpha   90.00
_cell.angle_beta   90.00
_cell.angle_gamma   90.00
#
_symmetry.space_group_name_H-M   'P 1'
#
loop_
_entity.id
_entity.type
_entity.pdbx_description
1 polymer ?
#
loop_
_entity_poly.entity_id
_entity_poly.type
_entity_poly.pdbx_seq_one_letter_code
_entity_poly.pdbx_strand_id
1 'polypeptide(L)'
;MNRKLTLTTVVIAVITSLFMFSCGPGNGASADETGSGAPAAPAADKPAAASTANEKGLGKFTDVKLTSPLDQNMVSQGKSIFDVKCSSCHKLTDEKLVGPGWKGVTDRRKPEWIMNFVTNTDEMIDKDPNAQALLEKCMVRMPNQHLTDDDARHILEFMRNNDGKK
;
A
#
# COMPACT_ATOMS: atom_id res chain seq x y z
N MET A 1 -54.41 13.80 20.86
CA MET A 1 -55.74 14.41 20.66
C MET A 1 -55.63 15.32 19.43
N ASN A 2 -55.75 14.76 18.23
CA ASN A 2 -56.96 14.71 17.40
C ASN A 2 -57.28 16.00 16.61
N ARG A 3 -57.08 15.88 15.27
CA ARG A 3 -57.98 16.32 14.16
C ARG A 3 -57.91 17.82 13.79
N LYS A 4 -58.03 18.29 12.54
CA LYS A 4 -58.72 17.89 11.28
C LYS A 4 -57.94 18.55 10.12
N LEU A 5 -57.68 17.99 8.93
CA LEU A 5 -58.51 17.42 7.85
C LEU A 5 -59.64 18.33 7.30
N THR A 6 -59.35 19.02 6.20
CA THR A 6 -60.28 19.53 5.16
C THR A 6 -59.47 19.55 3.85
N LEU A 7 -59.54 18.56 2.95
CA LEU A 7 -60.68 18.10 2.15
C LEU A 7 -61.19 19.19 1.18
N THR A 8 -60.54 19.33 0.02
CA THR A 8 -61.28 19.68 -1.20
C THR A 8 -60.72 18.90 -2.38
N THR A 9 -61.56 18.01 -2.86
CA THR A 9 -61.37 17.05 -3.94
C THR A 9 -61.91 17.67 -5.22
N VAL A 10 -61.17 17.67 -6.33
CA VAL A 10 -61.76 17.55 -7.67
C VAL A 10 -60.92 16.58 -8.48
N VAL A 11 -61.63 15.55 -8.93
CA VAL A 11 -61.21 14.33 -9.61
C VAL A 11 -61.17 14.57 -11.13
N ILE A 12 -60.64 13.58 -11.86
CA ILE A 12 -60.89 13.22 -13.28
C ILE A 12 -59.84 13.86 -14.22
N ALA A 13 -59.04 13.12 -14.99
CA ALA A 13 -59.37 11.94 -15.78
C ALA A 13 -58.18 10.95 -15.95
N VAL A 14 -58.52 9.67 -15.91
CA VAL A 14 -57.72 8.55 -16.38
C VAL A 14 -57.79 8.49 -17.90
N ILE A 15 -56.64 8.47 -18.60
CA ILE A 15 -56.55 7.94 -19.97
C ILE A 15 -55.31 7.03 -20.05
N THR A 16 -55.60 5.74 -20.16
CA THR A 16 -54.72 4.63 -20.50
C THR A 16 -54.41 4.58 -22.00
N SER A 17 -53.13 4.45 -22.38
CA SER A 17 -52.65 4.01 -23.70
C SER A 17 -51.17 3.61 -23.52
N LEU A 18 -50.77 2.35 -23.27
CA LEU A 18 -50.72 1.16 -24.14
C LEU A 18 -50.02 1.39 -25.51
N PHE A 19 -48.92 0.65 -25.70
CA PHE A 19 -48.16 0.38 -26.95
C PHE A 19 -47.27 1.53 -27.48
N MET A 20 -46.04 1.34 -27.99
CA MET A 20 -45.37 0.20 -28.63
C MET A 20 -43.87 0.21 -28.30
N PHE A 21 -43.33 -0.98 -28.06
CA PHE A 21 -41.94 -1.33 -28.26
C PHE A 21 -41.65 -1.20 -29.77
N SER A 22 -40.82 -0.24 -30.18
CA SER A 22 -40.41 -0.06 -31.57
C SER A 22 -38.89 -0.03 -31.65
N CYS A 23 -38.34 -1.12 -32.16
CA CYS A 23 -36.94 -1.26 -32.56
C CYS A 23 -36.89 -1.14 -34.10
N GLY A 24 -36.02 -0.27 -34.62
CA GLY A 24 -35.78 -0.06 -36.04
C GLY A 24 -34.54 0.82 -36.27
N PRO A 25 -33.78 0.63 -37.37
CA PRO A 25 -32.32 0.50 -37.35
C PRO A 25 -31.56 1.79 -37.66
N GLY A 26 -30.32 1.91 -37.18
CA GLY A 26 -29.40 2.93 -37.72
C GLY A 26 -28.19 3.32 -36.88
N ASN A 27 -27.16 2.48 -36.92
CA ASN A 27 -25.75 2.89 -37.05
C ASN A 27 -24.97 3.39 -35.81
N GLY A 28 -24.29 2.46 -35.14
CA GLY A 28 -23.17 2.75 -34.25
C GLY A 28 -22.71 1.49 -33.49
N ALA A 29 -21.89 0.67 -34.15
CA ALA A 29 -21.27 -0.57 -33.64
C ALA A 29 -20.75 -0.42 -32.19
N SER A 30 -21.27 -1.18 -31.22
CA SER A 30 -21.05 -2.61 -30.90
C SER A 30 -19.65 -2.92 -30.40
N ALA A 31 -19.56 -3.20 -29.10
CA ALA A 31 -18.68 -4.23 -28.55
C ALA A 31 -19.25 -4.67 -27.20
N ASP A 32 -20.12 -5.67 -27.23
CA ASP A 32 -20.13 -6.69 -26.19
C ASP A 32 -19.94 -8.03 -26.88
N GLU A 33 -19.23 -8.92 -26.21
CA GLU A 33 -19.60 -10.33 -26.04
C GLU A 33 -18.38 -11.13 -25.58
N THR A 34 -18.55 -11.67 -24.38
CA THR A 34 -17.75 -12.72 -23.77
C THR A 34 -17.78 -13.99 -24.61
N GLY A 35 -16.62 -14.61 -24.87
CA GLY A 35 -16.53 -15.90 -25.56
C GLY A 35 -15.31 -16.69 -25.11
N SER A 36 -15.55 -17.78 -24.38
CA SER A 36 -14.58 -18.76 -23.89
C SER A 36 -13.94 -19.58 -25.03
N GLY A 37 -12.61 -19.75 -24.98
CA GLY A 37 -11.84 -20.66 -25.84
C GLY A 37 -10.49 -21.00 -25.20
N ALA A 38 -10.17 -22.30 -25.11
CA ALA A 38 -9.04 -22.93 -24.43
C ALA A 38 -7.65 -22.63 -25.08
N PRO A 39 -6.51 -22.97 -24.42
CA PRO A 39 -5.30 -22.17 -24.45
C PRO A 39 -4.36 -22.50 -25.63
N ALA A 40 -3.83 -21.45 -26.26
CA ALA A 40 -2.62 -21.52 -27.05
C ALA A 40 -1.46 -20.97 -26.21
N ALA A 41 -0.46 -21.82 -25.94
CA ALA A 41 0.82 -21.36 -25.41
C ALA A 41 1.52 -20.46 -26.44
N PRO A 42 2.23 -19.42 -25.97
CA PRO A 42 3.58 -19.25 -26.47
C PRO A 42 4.58 -19.07 -25.33
N ALA A 43 5.75 -19.66 -25.59
CA ALA A 43 7.08 -19.24 -25.17
C ALA A 43 7.29 -18.83 -23.70
N ALA A 44 8.10 -19.65 -23.03
CA ALA A 44 8.94 -19.20 -21.94
C ALA A 44 9.70 -17.92 -22.34
N ASP A 45 9.54 -16.86 -21.55
CA ASP A 45 10.65 -15.99 -21.19
C ASP A 45 10.31 -15.27 -19.88
N LYS A 46 11.05 -15.64 -18.83
CA LYS A 46 11.14 -14.87 -17.60
C LYS A 46 12.25 -13.84 -17.79
N PRO A 47 12.21 -12.73 -17.03
CA PRO A 47 13.36 -12.53 -16.18
C PRO A 47 12.92 -12.50 -14.72
N ALA A 48 13.31 -13.56 -14.00
CA ALA A 48 13.17 -13.70 -12.55
C ALA A 48 13.82 -12.60 -11.73
N ALA A 49 14.66 -11.79 -12.38
CA ALA A 49 15.55 -10.85 -11.74
C ALA A 49 14.86 -9.51 -11.44
N ALA A 50 13.82 -9.12 -12.21
CA ALA A 50 13.14 -7.85 -12.00
C ALA A 50 12.15 -7.88 -10.83
N SER A 51 11.58 -9.04 -10.50
CA SER A 51 10.62 -9.17 -9.39
C SER A 51 11.32 -9.18 -8.03
N THR A 52 12.52 -9.77 -7.92
CA THR A 52 13.26 -9.84 -6.66
C THR A 52 14.04 -8.56 -6.34
N ALA A 53 14.50 -7.83 -7.37
CA ALA A 53 15.12 -6.51 -7.20
C ALA A 53 14.13 -5.49 -6.62
N ASN A 54 12.87 -5.51 -7.06
CA ASN A 54 11.83 -4.61 -6.54
C ASN A 54 11.45 -4.94 -5.08
N GLU A 55 11.52 -6.21 -4.67
CA GLU A 55 11.23 -6.61 -3.28
C GLU A 55 12.30 -6.16 -2.27
N LYS A 56 13.56 -6.04 -2.70
CA LYS A 56 14.70 -5.64 -1.86
C LYS A 56 15.04 -4.15 -1.98
N GLY A 57 14.42 -3.45 -2.93
CA GLY A 57 14.67 -2.05 -3.21
C GLY A 57 16.02 -1.82 -3.89
N LEU A 58 16.39 -0.54 -3.97
CA LEU A 58 17.59 -0.04 -4.63
C LEU A 58 18.64 0.36 -3.58
N GLY A 59 19.72 -0.42 -3.52
CA GLY A 59 20.86 -0.10 -2.68
C GLY A 59 21.84 -1.26 -2.51
N LYS A 60 22.80 -1.07 -1.61
CA LYS A 60 23.91 -2.00 -1.37
C LYS A 60 23.51 -3.26 -0.60
N PHE A 61 22.39 -3.26 0.13
CA PHE A 61 21.96 -4.41 0.91
C PHE A 61 21.22 -5.40 0.03
N THR A 62 21.85 -6.55 -0.24
CA THR A 62 21.29 -7.63 -1.07
C THR A 62 21.07 -8.92 -0.28
N ASP A 63 21.68 -9.07 0.89
CA ASP A 63 21.49 -10.17 1.84
C ASP A 63 21.67 -9.63 3.26
N VAL A 64 20.62 -9.68 4.08
CA VAL A 64 20.68 -9.23 5.48
C VAL A 64 20.48 -10.43 6.41
N LYS A 65 21.51 -10.75 7.20
CA LYS A 65 21.43 -11.82 8.18
C LYS A 65 20.60 -11.40 9.39
N LEU A 66 19.54 -12.15 9.65
CA LEU A 66 18.69 -11.99 10.81
C LEU A 66 19.11 -12.95 11.92
N THR A 67 19.07 -12.44 13.14
CA THR A 67 19.36 -13.15 14.39
C THR A 67 18.09 -13.79 14.96
N SER A 68 18.22 -14.96 15.56
CA SER A 68 17.20 -15.67 16.33
C SER A 68 17.90 -16.45 17.46
N PRO A 69 17.68 -16.13 18.74
CA PRO A 69 16.77 -15.09 19.23
C PRO A 69 17.21 -13.67 18.85
N LEU A 70 16.31 -12.69 18.99
CA LEU A 70 16.64 -11.28 18.79
C LEU A 70 17.79 -10.82 19.69
N ASP A 71 18.72 -10.05 19.13
CA ASP A 71 19.81 -9.45 19.89
C ASP A 71 19.27 -8.25 20.68
N GLN A 72 19.20 -8.40 22.01
CA GLN A 72 18.63 -7.39 22.90
C GLN A 72 19.44 -6.09 22.96
N ASN A 73 20.75 -6.15 22.71
CA ASN A 73 21.58 -4.95 22.65
C ASN A 73 21.25 -4.15 21.38
N MET A 74 21.06 -4.82 20.25
CA MET A 74 20.64 -4.18 19.00
C MET A 74 19.22 -3.61 19.10
N VAL A 75 18.30 -4.31 19.76
CA VAL A 75 16.94 -3.80 20.04
C VAL A 75 17.00 -2.51 20.86
N SER A 76 17.80 -2.47 21.93
CA SER A 76 17.95 -1.28 22.79
C SER A 76 18.56 -0.08 22.04
N GLN A 77 19.60 -0.32 21.24
CA GLN A 77 20.21 0.71 20.41
C GLN A 77 19.23 1.21 19.32
N GLY A 78 18.52 0.29 18.66
CA GLY A 78 17.50 0.62 17.67
C GLY A 78 16.36 1.45 18.25
N LYS A 79 15.92 1.14 19.47
CA LYS A 79 14.94 1.95 20.19
C LYS A 79 15.46 3.38 20.43
N SER A 80 16.71 3.53 20.87
CA SER A 80 17.31 4.84 21.10
C SER A 80 17.38 5.67 19.82
N ILE A 81 17.73 5.03 18.69
CA ILE A 81 17.72 5.67 17.37
C ILE A 81 16.28 6.06 16.97
N PHE A 82 15.29 5.19 17.19
CA PHE A 82 13.88 5.50 16.91
C PHE A 82 13.42 6.73 17.70
N ASP A 83 13.71 6.77 19.00
CA ASP A 83 13.29 7.86 19.88
C ASP A 83 13.83 9.21 19.38
N VAL A 84 15.08 9.26 18.89
CA VAL A 84 15.74 10.50 18.44
C VAL A 84 15.44 10.86 16.99
N LYS A 85 15.44 9.89 16.07
CA LYS A 85 15.43 10.13 14.61
C LYS A 85 14.10 9.79 13.92
N CYS A 86 13.20 9.05 14.57
CA CYS A 86 12.01 8.49 13.90
C CYS A 86 10.67 8.82 14.58
N SER A 87 10.66 8.97 15.91
CA SER A 87 9.46 9.06 16.75
C SER A 87 8.59 10.30 16.46
N SER A 88 9.21 11.37 15.96
CA SER A 88 8.52 12.59 15.54
C SER A 88 7.61 12.38 14.33
N CYS A 89 7.88 11.35 13.52
CA CYS A 89 7.18 11.10 12.26
C CYS A 89 6.43 9.76 12.25
N HIS A 90 6.89 8.75 13.01
CA HIS A 90 6.38 7.39 12.97
C HIS A 90 5.87 6.93 14.34
N LYS A 91 4.74 6.22 14.33
CA LYS A 91 4.23 5.49 15.51
C LYS A 91 4.65 4.02 15.44
N LEU A 92 4.79 3.39 16.61
CA LEU A 92 5.01 1.95 16.75
C LEU A 92 3.77 1.11 16.41
N THR A 93 2.61 1.75 16.38
CA THR A 93 1.32 1.17 15.99
C THR A 93 1.13 1.18 14.46
N ASP A 94 -0.08 0.91 13.97
CA ASP A 94 -0.49 1.05 12.57
C ASP A 94 -0.93 2.48 12.21
N GLU A 95 -1.00 3.38 13.19
CA GLU A 95 -1.40 4.77 13.01
C GLU A 95 -0.38 5.55 12.16
N LYS A 96 -0.88 6.27 11.15
CA LYS A 96 -0.09 7.25 10.38
C LYS A 96 -0.05 8.56 11.17
N LEU A 97 1.16 9.07 11.45
CA LEU A 97 1.39 10.41 11.99
C LEU A 97 1.80 11.36 10.87
N VAL A 98 3.10 11.38 10.55
CA VAL A 98 3.63 12.00 9.31
C VAL A 98 3.95 10.89 8.32
N GLY A 99 4.77 9.93 8.76
CA GLY A 99 5.01 8.68 8.07
C GLY A 99 4.04 7.57 8.50
N PRO A 100 4.07 6.41 7.81
CA PRO A 100 3.25 5.25 8.17
C PRO A 100 3.66 4.65 9.51
N GLY A 101 2.71 4.04 10.22
CA GLY A 101 2.98 3.26 11.42
C GLY A 101 3.85 2.02 11.16
N TRP A 102 4.64 1.63 12.16
CA TRP A 102 5.62 0.54 12.05
C TRP A 102 5.05 -0.85 12.34
N LYS A 103 3.88 -0.98 12.96
CA LYS A 103 3.27 -2.29 13.25
C LYS A 103 3.21 -3.15 11.99
N GLY A 104 3.82 -4.33 12.03
CA GLY A 104 3.90 -5.31 10.93
C GLY A 104 4.78 -4.89 9.75
N VAL A 105 5.66 -3.90 9.89
CA VAL A 105 6.52 -3.45 8.79
C VAL A 105 7.46 -4.56 8.31
N THR A 106 7.94 -5.39 9.24
CA THR A 106 8.83 -6.53 8.93
C THR A 106 8.10 -7.73 8.33
N ASP A 107 6.77 -7.71 8.32
CA ASP A 107 5.94 -8.64 7.53
C ASP A 107 5.70 -8.13 6.12
N ARG A 108 5.59 -6.81 5.95
CA ARG A 108 5.31 -6.17 4.66
C ARG A 108 6.54 -5.94 3.79
N ARG A 109 7.72 -5.81 4.39
CA ARG A 109 8.96 -5.45 3.70
C ARG A 109 10.08 -6.42 4.05
N LYS A 110 10.91 -6.73 3.05
CA LYS A 110 12.13 -7.51 3.26
C LYS A 110 13.12 -6.71 4.12
N PRO A 111 13.96 -7.37 4.93
CA PRO A 111 15.06 -6.74 5.66
C PRO A 111 15.92 -5.82 4.79
N GLU A 112 16.28 -6.28 3.59
CA GLU A 112 17.08 -5.53 2.63
C GLU A 112 16.39 -4.24 2.21
N TRP A 113 15.09 -4.28 1.94
CA TRP A 113 14.32 -3.10 1.55
C TRP A 113 14.30 -2.06 2.66
N ILE A 114 14.10 -2.48 3.91
CA ILE A 114 14.12 -1.58 5.06
C ILE A 114 15.50 -0.91 5.19
N MET A 115 16.57 -1.71 5.15
CA MET A 115 17.95 -1.24 5.24
C MET A 115 18.31 -0.26 4.10
N ASN A 116 17.98 -0.60 2.86
CA ASN A 116 18.18 0.26 1.70
C ASN A 116 17.37 1.56 1.83
N PHE A 117 16.10 1.49 2.25
CA PHE A 117 15.26 2.67 2.40
C PHE A 117 15.79 3.66 3.45
N VAL A 118 16.19 3.19 4.63
CA VAL A 118 16.61 4.09 5.72
C VAL A 118 18.03 4.65 5.55
N THR A 119 18.86 4.04 4.70
CA THR A 119 20.23 4.50 4.39
C THR A 119 20.34 5.24 3.06
N ASN A 120 19.42 5.01 2.12
CA ASN A 120 19.41 5.54 0.76
C ASN A 120 18.04 6.15 0.41
N THR A 121 17.47 6.92 1.34
CA THR A 121 16.06 7.36 1.29
C THR A 121 15.72 8.13 0.01
N ASP A 122 16.60 9.03 -0.43
CA ASP A 122 16.29 9.88 -1.59
C ASP A 122 16.18 9.09 -2.89
N GLU A 123 17.17 8.26 -3.20
CA GLU A 123 17.14 7.43 -4.40
C GLU A 123 16.00 6.42 -4.38
N MET A 124 15.72 5.85 -3.20
CA MET A 124 14.58 4.96 -3.01
C MET A 124 13.27 5.70 -3.32
N ILE A 125 13.03 6.87 -2.75
CA ILE A 125 11.80 7.63 -3.05
C ILE A 125 11.73 8.03 -4.53
N ASP A 126 12.86 8.35 -5.16
CA ASP A 126 12.87 8.81 -6.55
C ASP A 126 12.60 7.67 -7.55
N LYS A 127 12.98 6.42 -7.23
CA LYS A 127 13.04 5.33 -8.21
C LYS A 127 12.33 4.04 -7.80
N ASP A 128 12.21 3.74 -6.51
CA ASP A 128 11.58 2.51 -6.03
C ASP A 128 10.04 2.67 -5.99
N PRO A 129 9.27 1.85 -6.75
CA PRO A 129 7.81 2.02 -6.83
C PRO A 129 7.10 1.87 -5.47
N ASN A 130 7.65 1.05 -4.58
CA ASN A 130 7.10 0.85 -3.24
C ASN A 130 7.29 2.10 -2.36
N ALA A 131 8.43 2.78 -2.47
CA ALA A 131 8.70 4.05 -1.80
C ALA A 131 7.86 5.20 -2.39
N GLN A 132 7.69 5.26 -3.71
CA GLN A 132 6.83 6.24 -4.37
C GLN A 132 5.36 6.12 -3.91
N ALA A 133 4.83 4.90 -3.85
CA ALA A 133 3.47 4.67 -3.31
C ALA A 133 3.34 5.12 -1.84
N LEU A 134 4.41 4.98 -1.04
CA LEU A 134 4.42 5.50 0.34
C LEU A 134 4.47 7.03 0.36
N LEU A 135 5.21 7.67 -0.55
CA LEU A 135 5.23 9.13 -0.69
C LEU A 135 3.84 9.65 -1.04
N GLU A 136 3.14 9.06 -2.01
CA GLU A 136 1.77 9.43 -2.37
C GLU A 136 0.81 9.28 -1.18
N LYS A 137 0.97 8.22 -0.38
CA LYS A 137 0.14 8.02 0.82
C LYS A 137 0.44 9.04 1.92
N CYS A 138 1.69 9.45 2.06
CA CYS A 138 2.12 10.30 3.17
C CYS A 138 2.08 11.79 2.83
N MET A 139 2.18 12.14 1.54
CA MET A 139 2.29 13.49 1.00
C MET A 139 3.47 14.30 1.55
N VAL A 140 4.40 13.63 2.24
CA VAL A 140 5.60 14.22 2.83
C VAL A 140 6.76 13.29 2.51
N ARG A 141 7.81 13.87 1.90
CA ARG A 141 9.05 13.15 1.62
C ARG A 141 9.78 12.88 2.95
N MET A 142 10.13 11.62 3.21
CA MET A 142 10.98 11.29 4.35
C MET A 142 12.39 11.83 4.09
N PRO A 143 12.95 12.65 4.98
CA PRO A 143 14.32 13.12 4.83
C PRO A 143 15.31 12.00 5.17
N ASN A 144 16.47 11.99 4.50
CA ASN A 144 17.58 11.12 4.84
C ASN A 144 18.04 11.40 6.28
N GLN A 145 18.02 10.36 7.13
CA GLN A 145 18.41 10.46 8.55
C GLN A 145 19.91 10.22 8.79
N HIS A 146 20.68 10.06 7.71
CA HIS A 146 22.11 9.80 7.70
C HIS A 146 22.47 8.63 8.63
N LEU A 147 21.70 7.54 8.56
CA LEU A 147 21.98 6.33 9.31
C LEU A 147 23.22 5.63 8.73
N THR A 148 24.09 5.17 9.63
CA THR A 148 25.12 4.19 9.27
C THR A 148 24.48 2.82 9.03
N ASP A 149 25.27 1.88 8.51
CA ASP A 149 24.79 0.50 8.29
C ASP A 149 24.44 -0.18 9.62
N ASP A 150 25.22 0.09 10.68
CA ASP A 150 24.96 -0.41 12.02
C ASP A 150 23.70 0.21 12.63
N ASP A 151 23.50 1.53 12.49
CA ASP A 151 22.28 2.22 12.91
C ASP A 151 21.05 1.59 12.26
N ALA A 152 21.11 1.39 10.94
CA ALA A 152 20.02 0.78 10.18
C ALA A 152 19.75 -0.65 10.64
N ARG A 153 20.80 -1.44 10.91
CA ARG A 153 20.66 -2.81 11.37
C ARG A 153 20.07 -2.88 12.78
N HIS A 154 20.44 -1.97 13.68
CA HIS A 154 19.83 -1.83 15.00
C HIS A 154 18.35 -1.45 14.91
N ILE A 155 18.01 -0.48 14.05
CA ILE A 155 16.62 -0.08 13.78
C ILE A 155 15.80 -1.25 13.26
N LEU A 156 16.33 -2.04 12.32
CA LEU A 156 15.66 -3.22 11.81
C LEU A 156 15.41 -4.25 12.94
N GLU A 157 16.37 -4.47 13.84
CA GLU A 157 16.16 -5.38 14.98
C GLU A 157 15.06 -4.88 15.91
N PHE A 158 15.01 -3.56 16.15
CA PHE A 158 13.96 -2.95 16.95
C PHE A 158 12.58 -3.04 16.28
N MET A 159 12.49 -2.85 14.95
CA MET A 159 11.25 -3.09 14.19
C MET A 159 10.80 -4.55 14.29
N ARG A 160 11.72 -5.52 14.21
CA ARG A 160 11.42 -6.95 14.40
C ARG A 160 10.89 -7.22 15.81
N ASN A 161 11.46 -6.60 16.83
CA ASN A 161 10.95 -6.68 18.20
C ASN A 161 9.54 -6.08 18.32
N ASN A 162 9.30 -4.91 17.72
CA ASN A 162 7.98 -4.27 17.69
C ASN A 162 6.90 -5.18 17.06
N ASP A 163 7.30 -5.93 16.03
CA ASP A 163 6.42 -6.85 15.29
C ASP A 163 6.35 -8.26 15.93
N GLY A 164 6.92 -8.43 17.12
CA GLY A 164 6.84 -9.68 17.88
C GLY A 164 7.65 -10.84 17.29
N LYS A 165 8.69 -10.56 16.50
CA LYS A 165 9.63 -11.60 16.05
C LYS A 165 10.41 -12.14 17.25
N LYS A 166 10.74 -13.43 17.20
CA LYS A 166 11.52 -14.13 18.23
C LYS A 166 12.99 -14.21 17.82
#